data_AF-A0A8D0XYR2-F1
#
_entry.id   AF-A0A8D0XYR2-F1
#
_cell.length_a   1.000
_cell.length_b   1.000
_cell.length_c   1.000
_cell.angle_alpha   90.00
_cell.angle_beta   90.00
_cell.angle_gamma   90.00
#
_symmetry.space_group_name_H-M   'P 1'
#
loop_
_entity.id
_entity.type
_entity.pdbx_description
1 polymer ?
#
loop_
_entity_poly.entity_id
_entity_poly.type
_entity_poly.pdbx_seq_one_letter_code
_entity_poly.pdbx_strand_id
1 'polypeptide(L)'
;MQEAIDRGVAFELVYSPAIKDSTMRRYTISNALNLMQICKGKNVIVSSAAERPLEIRGPYDVANLGLLFGLSESDAKAAVSTNCRAVLLHGGEQVLPRKTPRAHV
;
A
#
# COMPACT_ATOMS: atom_id res chain seq x y z
N MET A 1 -9.79 6.25 -10.32
CA MET A 1 -8.70 6.12 -9.33
C MET A 1 -8.24 7.47 -8.77
N GLN A 2 -8.10 8.53 -9.57
CA GLN A 2 -7.70 9.85 -9.05
C GLN A 2 -8.58 10.34 -7.90
N GLU A 3 -9.90 10.27 -8.05
CA GLU A 3 -10.84 10.66 -6.99
C GLU A 3 -10.69 9.81 -5.70
N ALA A 4 -10.28 8.55 -5.81
CA ALA A 4 -10.02 7.71 -4.65
C ALA A 4 -8.75 8.16 -3.91
N ILE A 5 -7.69 8.52 -4.66
CA ILE A 5 -6.46 9.09 -4.11
C ILE A 5 -6.76 10.40 -3.39
N ASP A 6 -7.58 11.27 -4.00
CA ASP A 6 -7.96 12.56 -3.45
C ASP A 6 -8.80 12.42 -2.16
N ARG A 7 -9.59 11.34 -2.06
CA ARG A 7 -10.36 10.98 -0.85
C ARG A 7 -9.52 10.29 0.24
N GLY A 8 -8.22 10.10 0.02
CA GLY A 8 -7.33 9.41 0.96
C GLY A 8 -7.49 7.89 1.00
N VAL A 9 -8.16 7.30 0.00
CA VAL A 9 -8.24 5.84 -0.16
C VAL A 9 -6.88 5.33 -0.60
N ALA A 10 -6.42 4.25 0.04
CA ALA A 10 -5.19 3.57 -0.30
C ALA A 10 -5.44 2.25 -1.03
N PHE A 11 -4.48 1.86 -1.85
CA PHE A 11 -4.48 0.62 -2.60
C PHE A 11 -3.48 -0.35 -1.99
N GLU A 12 -3.93 -1.56 -1.68
CA GLU A 12 -3.08 -2.61 -1.15
C GLU A 12 -2.44 -3.43 -2.27
N LEU A 13 -1.12 -3.60 -2.19
CA LEU A 13 -0.35 -4.48 -3.06
C LEU A 13 0.21 -5.64 -2.25
N VAL A 14 -0.32 -6.83 -2.50
CA VAL A 14 0.08 -8.05 -1.79
C VAL A 14 1.27 -8.71 -2.50
N TYR A 15 2.40 -8.85 -1.81
CA TYR A 15 3.63 -9.39 -2.43
C TYR A 15 3.74 -10.92 -2.40
N SER A 16 3.03 -11.62 -1.51
CA SER A 16 3.18 -13.09 -1.37
C SER A 16 3.03 -13.87 -2.69
N PRO A 17 2.05 -13.57 -3.57
CA PRO A 17 1.95 -14.25 -4.86
C PRO A 17 3.19 -14.10 -5.74
N ALA A 18 3.96 -13.01 -5.58
CA ALA A 18 5.18 -12.75 -6.34
C ALA A 18 6.38 -13.62 -5.92
N ILE A 19 6.36 -14.18 -4.70
CA ILE A 19 7.43 -15.05 -4.19
C ILE A 19 7.03 -16.53 -4.15
N LYS A 20 5.74 -16.85 -4.28
CA LYS A 20 5.20 -18.23 -4.22
C LYS A 20 5.34 -18.98 -5.54
N ASP A 21 4.87 -18.38 -6.63
CA ASP A 21 4.73 -19.06 -7.92
C ASP A 21 5.20 -18.16 -9.07
N SER A 22 5.86 -18.78 -10.05
CA SER A 22 6.46 -18.06 -11.18
C SER A 22 5.44 -17.45 -12.14
N THR A 23 4.24 -18.02 -12.23
CA THR A 23 3.15 -17.51 -13.05
C THR A 23 2.45 -16.36 -12.33
N MET A 24 2.12 -16.56 -11.05
CA MET A 24 1.55 -15.50 -10.21
C MET A 24 2.49 -14.29 -10.10
N ARG A 25 3.80 -14.52 -10.01
CA ARG A 25 4.80 -13.44 -10.04
C ARG A 25 4.70 -12.54 -11.27
N ARG A 26 4.53 -13.12 -12.46
CA ARG A 26 4.37 -12.34 -13.69
C ARG A 26 3.10 -11.49 -13.62
N TYR A 27 1.98 -12.07 -13.19
CA TYR A 27 0.72 -11.34 -13.04
C TYR A 27 0.80 -10.24 -11.98
N THR A 28 1.38 -10.51 -10.81
CA THR A 28 1.53 -9.53 -9.74
C THR A 28 2.38 -8.35 -10.18
N ILE A 29 3.52 -8.60 -10.84
CA ILE A 29 4.37 -7.53 -11.36
C ILE A 29 3.64 -6.72 -12.43
N SER A 30 3.01 -7.37 -13.42
CA SER A 30 2.26 -6.67 -14.47
C SER A 30 1.12 -5.82 -13.90
N ASN A 31 0.35 -6.34 -12.95
CA ASN A 31 -0.74 -5.61 -12.31
C ASN A 31 -0.22 -4.45 -11.47
N ALA A 32 0.88 -4.64 -10.75
CA ALA A 32 1.50 -3.58 -9.96
C ALA A 32 1.99 -2.44 -10.85
N LEU A 33 2.65 -2.75 -11.97
CA LEU A 33 3.10 -1.73 -12.93
C LEU A 33 1.92 -0.95 -13.51
N ASN A 34 0.82 -1.63 -13.88
CA ASN A 34 -0.41 -0.97 -14.33
C ASN A 34 -1.00 -0.05 -13.25
N LEU A 35 -0.98 -0.48 -11.98
CA LEU A 35 -1.42 0.34 -10.86
C LEU A 35 -0.51 1.57 -10.70
N MET A 36 0.81 1.41 -10.79
CA MET A 36 1.76 2.53 -10.65
C MET A 36 1.63 3.57 -11.77
N GLN A 37 1.25 3.16 -12.98
CA GLN A 37 0.97 4.11 -14.06
C GLN A 37 -0.19 5.05 -13.73
N ILE A 38 -1.18 4.57 -12.97
CA ILE A 38 -2.39 5.33 -12.62
C ILE A 38 -2.15 6.13 -11.33
N CYS A 39 -1.61 5.49 -10.30
CA CYS A 39 -1.46 6.07 -8.96
C CYS A 39 -0.18 6.89 -8.79
N LYS A 40 0.82 6.71 -9.68
CA LYS A 40 2.15 7.34 -9.59
C LYS A 40 2.82 7.12 -8.22
N GLY A 41 2.67 5.92 -7.66
CA GLY A 41 3.19 5.54 -6.34
C GLY A 41 2.46 6.15 -5.14
N LYS A 42 1.44 6.98 -5.34
CA LYS A 42 0.69 7.62 -4.25
C LYS A 42 -0.35 6.68 -3.65
N ASN A 43 -0.51 6.76 -2.33
CA ASN A 43 -1.48 6.02 -1.54
C ASN A 43 -1.43 4.50 -1.79
N VAL A 44 -0.23 3.93 -1.96
CA VAL A 44 -0.03 2.48 -2.06
C VAL A 44 0.52 1.97 -0.74
N ILE A 45 0.01 0.83 -0.27
CA ILE A 45 0.61 0.05 0.82
C ILE A 45 1.07 -1.30 0.29
N VAL A 46 2.17 -1.82 0.82
CA VAL A 46 2.64 -3.17 0.46
C VAL A 46 2.46 -4.09 1.67
N SER A 47 1.80 -5.21 1.47
CA SER A 47 1.49 -6.18 2.51
C SER A 47 1.82 -7.60 2.07
N SER A 48 1.90 -8.53 3.04
CA SER A 48 2.23 -9.92 2.75
C SER A 48 1.00 -10.77 2.44
N ALA A 49 -0.14 -10.56 3.11
CA ALA A 49 -1.23 -11.54 3.19
C ALA A 49 -0.71 -12.99 3.38
N ALA A 50 0.34 -13.13 4.18
CA ALA A 50 1.06 -14.39 4.35
C ALA A 50 0.17 -15.41 5.09
N GLU A 51 0.07 -16.61 4.54
CA GLU A 51 -0.60 -17.75 5.20
C GLU A 51 0.40 -18.64 5.94
N ARG A 52 1.70 -18.54 5.57
CA ARG A 52 2.78 -19.31 6.17
C ARG A 52 3.91 -18.39 6.63
N PRO A 53 4.61 -18.70 7.74
CA PRO A 53 5.70 -17.87 8.25
C PRO A 53 6.82 -17.60 7.22
N LEU A 54 7.08 -18.56 6.32
CA LEU A 54 8.11 -18.46 5.28
C LEU A 54 7.82 -17.41 4.20
N GLU A 55 6.64 -16.79 4.21
CA GLU A 55 6.24 -15.75 3.27
C GLU A 55 6.50 -14.34 3.82
N ILE A 56 6.78 -14.23 5.12
CA ILE A 56 7.09 -12.96 5.77
C ILE A 56 8.51 -12.52 5.38
N ARG A 57 8.68 -11.23 5.15
CA ARG A 57 9.96 -10.60 4.81
C ARG A 57 10.21 -9.40 5.71
N GLY A 58 11.47 -9.02 5.87
CA GLY A 58 11.82 -7.81 6.61
C GLY A 58 11.28 -6.56 5.88
N PRO A 59 11.01 -5.45 6.59
CA PRO A 59 10.43 -4.26 5.97
C PRO A 59 11.29 -3.67 4.83
N TYR A 60 12.62 -3.78 4.94
CA TYR A 60 13.54 -3.36 3.87
C TYR A 60 13.51 -4.30 2.66
N ASP A 61 13.35 -5.60 2.86
CA ASP A 61 13.18 -6.56 1.76
C ASP A 61 11.88 -6.28 0.99
N VAL A 62 10.80 -5.96 1.72
CA VAL A 62 9.52 -5.57 1.13
C VAL A 62 9.64 -4.26 0.36
N ALA A 63 10.35 -3.26 0.91
CA ALA A 63 10.63 -2.01 0.19
C ALA A 63 11.44 -2.27 -1.10
N ASN A 64 12.43 -3.17 -1.06
CA ASN A 64 13.20 -3.55 -2.23
C ASN A 64 12.34 -4.25 -3.29
N LEU A 65 11.37 -5.10 -2.89
CA LEU A 65 10.37 -5.66 -3.80
C LEU A 65 9.50 -4.56 -4.44
N GLY A 66 9.21 -3.48 -3.71
CA GLY A 66 8.50 -2.31 -4.22
C GLY A 66 9.13 -1.72 -5.49
N LEU A 67 10.46 -1.76 -5.61
CA LEU A 67 11.17 -1.30 -6.81
C LEU A 67 10.81 -2.14 -8.05
N LEU A 68 10.63 -3.46 -7.90
CA LEU A 68 10.18 -4.35 -8.97
C LEU A 68 8.75 -4.08 -9.40
N PHE A 69 7.96 -3.47 -8.52
CA PHE A 69 6.58 -3.08 -8.77
C PHE A 69 6.45 -1.68 -9.39
N GLY A 70 7.57 -1.01 -9.67
CA GLY A 70 7.61 0.31 -10.30
C GLY A 70 7.51 1.48 -9.32
N LEU A 71 7.68 1.24 -8.02
CA LEU A 71 7.80 2.31 -7.03
C LEU A 71 9.22 2.91 -7.05
N SER A 72 9.31 4.20 -6.77
CA SER A 72 10.59 4.81 -6.41
C SER A 72 11.06 4.31 -5.04
N GLU A 73 12.35 4.47 -4.71
CA GLU A 73 12.87 4.08 -3.39
C GLU A 73 12.15 4.80 -2.24
N SER A 74 11.84 6.10 -2.43
CA SER A 74 11.08 6.87 -1.46
C SER A 74 9.65 6.36 -1.30
N ASP A 75 8.96 6.06 -2.41
CA ASP A 75 7.57 5.59 -2.37
C ASP A 75 7.49 4.17 -1.81
N ALA A 76 8.45 3.31 -2.11
CA ALA A 76 8.52 1.97 -1.57
C ALA A 76 8.71 1.97 -0.05
N LYS A 77 9.58 2.85 0.47
CA LYS A 77 9.73 3.06 1.92
C LYS A 77 8.44 3.63 2.54
N ALA A 78 7.80 4.58 1.88
CA ALA A 78 6.53 5.15 2.32
C ALA A 78 5.41 4.10 2.37
N ALA A 79 5.37 3.20 1.38
CA ALA A 79 4.36 2.15 1.25
C ALA A 79 4.40 1.09 2.37
N VAL A 80 5.55 0.92 3.05
CA VAL A 80 5.68 0.05 4.23
C VAL A 80 5.67 0.81 5.56
N SER A 81 5.57 2.15 5.54
CA SER A 81 5.66 2.99 6.74
C SER A 81 4.56 4.07 6.79
N THR A 82 4.81 5.25 6.23
CA THR A 82 3.94 6.43 6.32
C THR A 82 2.55 6.20 5.76
N ASN A 83 2.44 5.47 4.65
CA ASN A 83 1.15 5.20 4.01
C ASN A 83 0.32 4.25 4.87
N CYS A 84 0.92 3.22 5.46
CA CYS A 84 0.26 2.33 6.41
C CYS A 84 -0.30 3.11 7.61
N ARG A 85 0.46 4.08 8.14
CA ARG A 85 -0.01 4.97 9.22
C ARG A 85 -1.19 5.84 8.78
N ALA A 86 -1.13 6.40 7.57
CA ALA A 86 -2.22 7.22 7.03
C ALA A 86 -3.52 6.40 6.89
N VAL A 87 -3.43 5.17 6.39
CA VAL A 87 -4.57 4.25 6.29
C VAL A 87 -5.17 3.94 7.65
N LEU A 88 -4.33 3.66 8.66
CA LEU A 88 -4.80 3.39 10.01
C LEU A 88 -5.55 4.57 10.61
N LEU A 89 -5.05 5.79 10.42
CA LEU A 89 -5.72 7.01 10.88
C LEU A 89 -7.04 7.25 10.14
N HIS A 90 -7.06 7.06 8.82
CA HIS A 90 -8.27 7.18 8.01
C HIS A 90 -9.36 6.19 8.46
N GLY A 91 -8.99 4.94 8.76
CA GLY A 91 -9.91 3.95 9.33
C GLY A 91 -10.38 4.31 10.75
N GLY A 92 -9.48 4.84 11.59
CA GLY A 92 -9.82 5.31 12.94
C GLY A 92 -10.85 6.45 12.95
N GLU A 93 -10.78 7.37 11.98
CA GLU A 93 -11.76 8.45 11.82
C GLU A 93 -13.17 7.97 11.45
N GLN A 94 -13.30 6.78 10.85
CA GLN A 94 -14.60 6.18 10.55
C GLN A 94 -15.23 5.54 11.79
N VAL A 95 -14.41 5.06 12.73
CA VAL A 95 -14.85 4.39 13.95
C VAL A 95 -15.10 5.39 15.09
N LEU A 96 -14.38 6.52 15.12
CA LEU A 96 -14.58 7.57 16.10
C LEU A 96 -15.67 8.55 15.66
N PRO A 97 -16.56 9.01 16.55
CA PRO A 97 -17.53 10.04 16.21
C PRO A 97 -16.78 11.30 15.75
N ARG A 98 -17.12 11.81 14.57
CA ARG A 98 -16.57 13.07 14.04
C ARG A 98 -16.72 14.14 15.12
N LYS A 99 -15.61 14.62 15.67
CA LYS A 99 -15.62 15.76 16.58
C LYS A 99 -16.26 16.92 15.82
N THR A 100 -17.45 17.34 16.25
CA THR A 100 -18.11 18.54 15.73
C THR A 100 -17.13 19.70 15.81
N PRO A 101 -17.04 20.55 14.76
CA PRO A 101 -16.19 21.74 14.82
C PRO A 101 -16.60 22.54 16.06
N ARG A 102 -15.65 22.87 16.93
CA ARG A 102 -15.91 23.79 18.05
C ARG A 102 -16.38 25.09 17.43
N ALA A 103 -17.66 25.41 17.57
CA ALA A 103 -18.19 26.72 17.23
C ALA A 103 -17.40 27.72 18.09
N HIS A 104 -16.62 28.59 17.43
CA HIS A 104 -16.08 29.77 18.07
C HIS A 104 -17.26 30.73 18.27
N VAL A 105 -17.63 30.92 19.53
CA VAL A 105 -18.52 31.99 20.01
C VAL A 105 -17.64 33.06 20.63
#